data_AF-A0A9N9P519-F1
#
_entry.id   AF-A0A9N9P519-F1
#
_cell.length_a   1.000
_cell.length_b   1.000
_cell.length_c   1.000
_cell.angle_alpha   90.00
_cell.angle_beta   90.00
_cell.angle_gamma   90.00
#
_symmetry.space_group_name_H-M   'P 1'
#
loop_
_entity.id
_entity.type
_entity.pdbx_description
1 polymer ?
#
loop_
_entity_poly.entity_id
_entity_poly.type
_entity_poly.pdbx_seq_one_letter_code
_entity_poly.pdbx_strand_id
1 'polypeptide(L)'
;SNEQVIAELQWTAKIIKNVTGVTPLYMRPPFGDYDDRIRSICTQLGYKVVIWDKDTNDWLSADDRTFQMSWVEGNFTQWVGEKSTT
;
A
#
# COMPACT_ATOMS: atom_id res chain seq x y z
N SER A 1 -6.36 6.15 18.08
CA SER A 1 -7.64 6.88 18.06
C SER A 1 -7.86 7.51 16.68
N ASN A 2 -8.99 8.18 16.44
CA ASN A 2 -9.21 8.86 15.17
C ASN A 2 -8.22 10.02 14.96
N GLU A 3 -7.87 10.72 16.03
CA GLU A 3 -6.94 11.85 16.02
C GLU A 3 -5.53 11.38 15.62
N GLN A 4 -5.09 10.22 16.11
CA GLN A 4 -3.81 9.63 15.72
C GLN A 4 -3.78 9.27 14.23
N VAL A 5 -4.84 8.64 13.71
CA VAL A 5 -4.94 8.30 12.27
C VAL A 5 -4.90 9.56 11.41
N ILE A 6 -5.66 10.60 11.79
CA ILE A 6 -5.67 11.87 11.07
C ILE A 6 -4.29 12.52 11.12
N ALA A 7 -3.63 12.52 12.28
CA ALA A 7 -2.30 13.09 12.44
C ALA A 7 -1.27 12.37 11.56
N GLU A 8 -1.23 11.04 11.58
CA GLU A 8 -0.31 10.23 10.76
C GLU A 8 -0.49 10.51 9.26
N LEU A 9 -1.75 10.55 8.78
CA LEU A 9 -2.05 10.85 7.38
C LEU A 9 -1.63 12.27 6.99
N GLN A 10 -1.95 13.28 7.81
CA GLN A 10 -1.68 14.68 7.49
C GLN A 10 -0.19 15.02 7.59
N TRP A 11 0.52 14.51 8.59
CA TRP A 11 1.98 14.72 8.71
C TRP A 11 2.74 14.07 7.56
N THR A 12 2.34 12.86 7.17
CA THR A 12 2.95 12.16 6.02
C THR A 12 2.73 12.92 4.72
N ALA A 13 1.50 13.35 4.43
CA ALA A 13 1.23 14.15 3.24
C ALA A 13 1.95 15.49 3.23
N LYS A 14 2.07 16.15 4.39
CA LYS A 14 2.83 17.40 4.51
C LYS A 14 4.30 17.19 4.15
N ILE A 15 4.93 16.13 4.65
CA ILE A 15 6.33 15.82 4.33
C ILE A 15 6.49 15.49 2.85
N ILE A 16 5.63 14.64 2.27
CA ILE A 16 5.68 14.31 0.85
C ILE A 16 5.52 15.59 0.00
N LYS A 17 4.57 16.46 0.32
CA LYS A 17 4.35 17.72 -0.39
C LYS A 17 5.55 18.65 -0.30
N ASN A 18 6.15 18.76 0.88
CA ASN A 18 7.30 19.63 1.10
C ASN A 18 8.54 19.16 0.31
N VAL A 19 8.76 17.85 0.22
CA VAL A 19 9.91 17.28 -0.47
C VAL A 19 9.70 17.22 -1.98
N THR A 20 8.50 16.86 -2.43
CA THR A 20 8.23 16.54 -3.85
C THR A 20 7.44 17.62 -4.60
N GLY A 21 6.80 18.54 -3.88
CA GLY A 21 5.84 19.49 -4.46
C GLY A 21 4.49 18.87 -4.83
N VAL A 22 4.27 17.57 -4.58
CA VAL A 22 3.03 16.85 -4.94
C VAL A 22 2.22 16.49 -3.71
N THR A 23 0.89 16.68 -3.78
CA THR A 23 -0.03 16.25 -2.71
C THR A 23 -0.50 14.83 -2.99
N PRO A 24 -0.30 13.86 -2.08
CA PRO A 24 -0.79 12.50 -2.27
C PRO A 24 -2.31 12.46 -2.35
N LEU A 25 -2.84 11.69 -3.31
CA LEU A 25 -4.29 11.44 -3.46
C LEU A 25 -4.69 10.02 -3.05
N TYR A 26 -3.71 9.16 -2.82
CA TYR A 26 -3.89 7.74 -2.53
C TYR A 26 -3.12 7.40 -1.26
N MET A 27 -3.68 6.52 -0.43
CA MET A 27 -2.90 5.84 0.60
C MET A 27 -3.14 4.34 0.55
N ARG A 28 -2.15 3.61 1.05
CA ARG A 28 -2.24 2.19 1.32
C ARG A 28 -2.03 1.98 2.82
N PRO A 29 -2.98 1.36 3.54
CA PRO A 29 -2.84 1.13 4.97
C PRO A 29 -1.61 0.26 5.28
N PRO A 30 -0.87 0.53 6.36
CA PRO A 30 0.17 -0.38 6.83
C PRO A 30 -0.39 -1.80 7.00
N PHE A 31 0.38 -2.80 6.55
CA PHE A 31 -0.01 -4.22 6.56
C PHE A 31 -1.31 -4.57 5.80
N GLY A 32 -1.88 -3.62 5.04
CA GLY A 32 -3.20 -3.78 4.44
C GLY A 32 -4.34 -3.80 5.46
N ASP A 33 -4.09 -3.42 6.72
CA ASP A 33 -5.07 -3.45 7.79
C ASP A 33 -5.93 -2.18 7.78
N TYR A 34 -7.22 -2.34 7.48
CA TYR A 34 -8.18 -1.25 7.52
C TYR A 34 -9.62 -1.76 7.69
N ASP A 35 -10.42 -0.94 8.35
CA ASP A 35 -11.85 -1.14 8.54
C ASP A 35 -12.66 0.02 7.91
N ASP A 36 -13.98 -0.02 8.08
CA ASP A 36 -14.88 1.03 7.59
C ASP A 36 -14.60 2.40 8.22
N ARG A 37 -14.13 2.42 9.47
CA ARG A 37 -13.77 3.65 10.19
C ARG A 37 -12.55 4.30 9.55
N ILE A 38 -11.51 3.53 9.24
CA ILE A 38 -10.33 4.02 8.51
C ILE A 38 -10.74 4.49 7.11
N ARG A 39 -11.50 3.69 6.35
CA ARG A 39 -11.94 4.07 5.00
C ARG A 39 -12.72 5.39 5.01
N SER A 40 -13.58 5.60 6.00
CA SER A 40 -14.35 6.83 6.18
C SER A 40 -13.46 8.05 6.44
N ILE A 41 -12.50 7.95 7.36
CA ILE A 41 -11.53 9.02 7.65
C ILE A 41 -10.72 9.36 6.39
N CYS A 42 -10.21 8.35 5.70
CA CYS A 42 -9.46 8.51 4.46
C CYS A 42 -10.25 9.29 3.41
N THR A 43 -11.52 8.92 3.22
CA THR A 43 -12.42 9.55 2.24
C THR A 43 -12.69 11.02 2.60
N GLN A 44 -12.96 11.32 3.87
CA GLN A 44 -13.18 12.69 4.36
C GLN A 44 -11.94 13.59 4.17
N LEU A 45 -10.75 13.00 4.25
CA LEU A 45 -9.49 13.69 4.00
C LEU A 45 -9.11 13.76 2.51
N GLY A 46 -9.95 13.24 1.60
CA GLY A 46 -9.75 13.30 0.16
C GLY A 46 -8.87 12.20 -0.43
N TYR A 47 -8.56 11.16 0.34
CA TYR A 47 -7.76 10.03 -0.13
C TYR A 47 -8.60 8.90 -0.71
N LYS A 48 -8.00 8.18 -1.66
CA LYS A 48 -8.44 6.86 -2.09
C LYS A 48 -7.57 5.78 -1.43
N VAL A 49 -8.22 4.84 -0.74
CA VAL A 49 -7.54 3.66 -0.18
C VAL A 49 -7.21 2.69 -1.32
N VAL A 50 -5.96 2.27 -1.42
CA VAL A 50 -5.48 1.30 -2.42
C VAL A 50 -4.95 0.06 -1.71
N ILE A 51 -5.45 -1.11 -2.12
CA ILE A 51 -5.00 -2.43 -1.68
C ILE A 51 -4.49 -3.22 -2.89
N TRP A 52 -4.04 -4.45 -2.68
CA TRP A 52 -3.55 -5.35 -3.71
C TRP A 52 -4.37 -6.65 -3.76
N ASP A 53 -4.48 -7.23 -4.96
CA ASP A 53 -5.08 -8.55 -5.17
C ASP A 53 -4.03 -9.68 -5.23
N LYS A 54 -2.76 -9.32 -5.47
CA LYS A 54 -1.62 -10.24 -5.61
C LYS A 54 -0.44 -9.69 -4.79
N ASP A 55 0.21 -10.54 -4.00
CA ASP A 55 1.35 -10.20 -3.14
C ASP A 55 2.57 -11.03 -3.54
N THR A 56 3.69 -10.36 -3.76
CA THR A 56 4.96 -10.98 -4.13
C THR A 56 5.67 -11.65 -2.97
N ASN A 57 5.34 -11.26 -1.73
CA ASN A 57 6.07 -11.63 -0.52
C ASN A 57 7.58 -11.34 -0.62
N ASP A 58 7.97 -10.30 -1.35
CA ASP A 58 9.35 -9.87 -1.54
C ASP A 58 10.02 -9.41 -0.23
N TRP A 59 9.21 -8.96 0.73
CA TRP A 59 9.65 -8.64 2.09
C TRP A 59 10.28 -9.84 2.83
N LEU A 60 9.95 -11.09 2.46
CA LEU A 60 10.59 -12.29 3.03
C LEU A 60 12.09 -12.38 2.70
N SER A 61 12.58 -11.67 1.68
CA SER A 61 14.00 -11.67 1.32
C SER A 61 14.92 -11.18 2.45
N ALA A 62 14.41 -10.34 3.36
CA ALA A 62 15.15 -9.87 4.52
C ALA A 62 15.11 -10.85 5.71
N ASP A 63 14.03 -11.64 5.82
CA ASP A 63 13.72 -12.43 7.01
C ASP A 63 14.01 -13.93 6.83
N ASP A 64 13.88 -14.46 5.61
CA ASP A 64 14.06 -15.87 5.27
C ASP A 64 15.32 -16.08 4.42
N ARG A 65 16.33 -16.74 4.99
CA ARG A 65 17.60 -17.06 4.32
C ARG A 65 17.44 -18.04 3.16
N THR A 66 16.30 -18.72 3.05
CA THR A 66 15.99 -19.64 1.96
C THR A 66 15.25 -18.97 0.80
N PHE A 67 14.85 -17.70 0.97
CA PHE A 67 14.16 -16.93 -0.04
C PHE A 67 15.02 -16.81 -1.31
N GLN A 68 14.41 -17.09 -2.46
CA GLN A 68 15.04 -16.90 -3.76
C GLN A 68 14.34 -15.79 -4.53
N MET A 69 15.10 -14.79 -4.98
CA MET A 69 14.56 -13.64 -5.73
C MET A 69 13.83 -14.07 -7.01
N SER A 70 14.22 -15.21 -7.60
CA SER A 70 13.55 -15.81 -8.76
C SER A 70 12.08 -16.15 -8.53
N TRP A 71 11.65 -16.33 -7.27
CA TRP A 71 10.24 -16.55 -6.94
C TRP A 71 9.37 -15.32 -7.25
N VAL A 72 9.90 -14.11 -7.02
CA VAL A 72 9.20 -12.86 -7.34
C VAL A 72 8.98 -12.75 -8.85
N GLU A 73 10.05 -12.96 -9.62
CA GLU A 73 10.00 -12.90 -11.09
C GLU A 73 9.07 -13.97 -11.68
N GLY A 74 9.10 -15.20 -11.11
CA GLY A 74 8.21 -16.29 -11.50
C GLY A 74 6.73 -15.96 -11.25
N ASN A 75 6.42 -15.42 -10.06
CA ASN A 75 5.07 -14.99 -9.71
C ASN A 75 4.54 -13.92 -10.68
N PHE A 76 5.32 -12.86 -10.94
CA PHE A 76 4.92 -11.82 -11.90
C PHE A 76 4.72 -12.37 -13.31
N THR A 77 5.62 -13.25 -13.78
CA THR A 77 5.53 -13.86 -15.11
C THR A 77 4.24 -14.65 -15.26
N GLN A 78 3.84 -15.39 -14.23
CA GLN A 78 2.57 -16.10 -14.21
C GLN A 78 1.39 -15.12 -14.25
N TRP A 79 1.37 -14.10 -13.38
CA TRP A 79 0.25 -13.15 -13.31
C TRP A 79 0.04 -12.36 -14.59
N VAL A 80 1.12 -12.00 -15.30
CA VAL A 80 1.02 -11.33 -16.62
C VAL A 80 0.41 -12.26 -17.68
N GLY A 81 0.62 -13.58 -17.55
CA GLY A 81 0.02 -14.59 -18.41
C GLY A 81 -1.45 -14.90 -18.08
N GLU A 82 -1.89 -14.64 -16.84
CA GLU A 82 -3.29 -14.73 -16.43
C GLU A 82 -4.07 -13.60 -17.12
N LYS A 83 -4.96 -13.94 -18.08
CA LYS A 83 -5.86 -12.93 -18.65
C LYS A 83 -6.70 -12.33 -17.53
N SER A 84 -6.81 -10.99 -17.48
CA SER A 84 -7.78 -10.32 -16.62
C SER A 84 -9.18 -10.87 -16.91
N THR A 85 -9.68 -11.75 -16.06
CA THR A 85 -11.10 -12.07 -15.97
C THR A 85 -11.78 -10.83 -15.41
N THR A 86 -12.23 -9.97 -16.32
CA THR A 86 -13.23 -8.93 -16.04
C THR A 86 -14.60 -9.58 -15.96
#